data_AF-A0A842P719-F1
#
_entry.id   AF-A0A842P719-F1
#
_cell.length_a   1.000
_cell.length_b   1.000
_cell.length_c   1.000
_cell.angle_alpha   90.00
_cell.angle_beta   90.00
_cell.angle_gamma   90.00
#
_symmetry.space_group_name_H-M   'P 1'
#
loop_
_entity.id
_entity.type
_entity.pdbx_description
1 polymer ?
#
loop_
_entity_poly.entity_id
_entity_poly.type
_entity_poly.pdbx_seq_one_letter_code
_entity_poly.pdbx_strand_id
1 'polypeptide(L)' 'MKFSRIKLSSKSQNLLGRLKSRTGLTPNLLARFALCLSIKEKSIPIIDEYDKDGSEIEPGI' A
#
# COMPACT_ATOMS: atom_id res chain seq x y z
N MET A 1 -1.57 -18.84 1.54
CA MET A 1 -1.75 -17.94 0.38
C MET A 1 -0.43 -17.26 0.08
N LYS A 2 0.04 -17.25 -1.17
CA LYS A 2 1.23 -16.49 -1.60
C LYS A 2 0.75 -15.42 -2.56
N PHE A 3 0.80 -14.15 -2.14
CA PHE A 3 0.50 -13.04 -3.02
C PHE A 3 1.64 -12.93 -4.05
N SER A 4 1.30 -12.89 -5.33
CA SER A 4 2.27 -12.71 -6.43
C SER A 4 2.36 -11.25 -6.84
N ARG A 5 1.22 -10.55 -6.93
CA ARG A 5 1.11 -9.13 -7.24
C ARG A 5 -0.03 -8.51 -6.46
N ILE A 6 0.20 -7.31 -5.94
CA ILE A 6 -0.80 -6.54 -5.20
C ILE A 6 -1.08 -5.28 -6.00
N LYS A 7 -2.32 -5.12 -6.45
CA LYS A 7 -2.80 -3.91 -7.12
C LYS A 7 -3.18 -2.87 -6.08
N LEU A 8 -2.61 -1.67 -6.20
CA LEU A 8 -2.91 -0.55 -5.32
C LEU A 8 -3.98 0.37 -5.92
N SER A 9 -4.58 1.19 -5.07
CA SER A 9 -5.35 2.34 -5.52
C SER A 9 -4.46 3.49 -5.97
N SER A 10 -4.99 4.38 -6.81
CA SER A 10 -4.31 5.63 -7.21
C SER A 10 -3.92 6.49 -6.02
N LYS A 11 -4.80 6.56 -5.00
CA LYS A 11 -4.54 7.26 -3.73
C LYS A 11 -3.35 6.66 -2.99
N SER A 12 -3.32 5.33 -2.87
CA SER A 12 -2.23 4.61 -2.19
C SER A 12 -0.90 4.79 -2.91
N GLN A 13 -0.88 4.70 -4.24
CA GLN A 13 0.33 4.94 -5.04
C GLN A 13 0.89 6.34 -4.79
N ASN A 14 0.04 7.38 -4.82
CA ASN A 14 0.47 8.75 -4.60
C ASN A 14 1.03 8.96 -3.18
N LEU A 15 0.38 8.41 -2.16
CA LEU A 15 0.85 8.50 -0.76
C LEU A 15 2.20 7.80 -0.58
N LEU A 16 2.34 6.57 -1.08
CA LEU A 16 3.59 5.82 -1.00
C LEU A 16 4.71 6.51 -1.79
N GLY A 17 4.41 7.13 -2.94
CA GLY A 17 5.37 7.92 -3.70
C GLY A 17 5.87 9.15 -2.95
N ARG A 18 4.98 9.87 -2.26
CA ARG A 18 5.35 11.01 -1.39
C ARG A 18 6.16 10.56 -0.17
N LEU A 19 5.85 9.41 0.42
CA LEU A 19 6.62 8.87 1.52
C LEU A 19 8.01 8.40 1.07
N LYS A 20 8.11 7.80 -0.12
CA LYS A 20 9.39 7.44 -0.75
C LYS A 20 10.29 8.67 -0.90
N SER A 21 9.78 9.78 -1.44
CA SER A 21 10.59 10.99 -1.64
C SER A 21 11.09 11.61 -0.33
N ARG A 22 10.35 11.43 0.77
CA ARG A 22 10.71 11.98 2.09
C ARG A 22 11.60 11.08 2.94
N THR A 23 11.48 9.76 2.78
CA THR A 23 12.14 8.78 3.67
C THR A 23 13.21 7.96 2.98
N GLY A 24 13.24 7.94 1.65
CA GLY A 24 14.09 7.06 0.86
C GLY A 24 13.63 5.59 0.84
N LEU A 25 12.59 5.22 1.58
CA LEU A 25 12.10 3.84 1.63
C LEU A 25 11.29 3.48 0.38
N THR A 26 11.42 2.23 -0.07
CA THR A 26 10.69 1.76 -1.25
C THR A 26 9.19 1.63 -0.98
N PRO A 27 8.32 1.79 -2.00
CA PRO A 27 6.88 1.62 -1.83
C PRO A 27 6.47 0.26 -1.26
N ASN A 28 7.20 -0.82 -1.59
CA ASN A 28 6.97 -2.16 -1.03
C ASN A 28 7.16 -2.17 0.50
N LEU A 29 8.27 -1.61 0.99
CA LEU A 29 8.54 -1.55 2.42
C LEU A 29 7.54 -0.64 3.16
N LEU A 30 7.21 0.51 2.57
CA LEU A 30 6.21 1.43 3.11
C LEU A 30 4.81 0.79 3.18
N ALA A 31 4.41 0.01 2.17
CA ALA A 31 3.14 -0.71 2.16
C ALA A 31 3.05 -1.73 3.30
N ARG A 32 4.16 -2.37 3.68
CA ARG A 32 4.21 -3.29 4.84
C ARG A 32 3.94 -2.55 6.15
N PHE A 33 4.57 -1.40 6.36
CA PHE A 33 4.30 -0.57 7.53
C PHE A 33 2.85 -0.10 7.57
N ALA A 34 2.34 0.41 6.44
CA ALA A 34 0.97 0.86 6.33
C ALA A 34 -0.04 -0.26 6.66
N LEU A 35 0.18 -1.47 6.15
CA LEU A 35 -0.66 -2.63 6.44
C LEU A 35 -0.62 -3.00 7.93
N CYS A 36 0.58 -3.10 8.52
CA CYS A 36 0.71 -3.43 9.95
C CYS A 36 0.04 -2.39 10.85
N LEU A 37 0.17 -1.10 10.52
CA LEU A 37 -0.49 -0.02 11.27
C LEU A 37 -2.01 -0.07 11.11
N SER A 38 -2.50 -0.27 9.89
CA SER A 38 -3.93 -0.39 9.61
C SER A 38 -4.57 -1.55 10.35
N ILE A 39 -3.89 -2.70 10.46
CA ILE A 39 -4.40 -3.87 11.21
C ILE A 39 -4.51 -3.57 12.72
N LYS A 40 -3.65 -2.69 13.26
CA LYS A 40 -3.69 -2.29 14.67
C LYS A 40 -4.89 -1.38 14.96
N GLU A 41 -5.31 -0.58 14.00
CA GLU A 41 -6.49 0.27 14.12
C GLU A 41 -7.77 -0.56 13.94
N LYS A 42 -8.69 -0.49 14.92
CA LYS A 42 -10.00 -1.14 14.80
C LYS A 42 -10.93 -0.27 13.97
N SER A 43 -10.78 -0.30 12.65
CA SER A 43 -11.69 0.33 11.69
C SER A 43 -12.10 -0.66 10.61
N ILE A 44 -13.36 -0.55 10.16
CA ILE A 44 -13.85 -1.34 9.04
C ILE A 44 -13.45 -0.60 7.76
N PRO A 45 -12.77 -1.26 6.80
CA PRO A 45 -12.43 -0.63 5.53
C PRO A 45 -13.70 -0.31 4.74
N ILE A 46 -13.78 0.91 4.19
CA ILE A 46 -14.86 1.36 3.31
C ILE A 46 -14.52 0.93 1.89
N ILE A 47 -15.12 -0.17 1.42
CA ILE A 47 -14.71 -0.89 0.19
C ILE A 47 -14.72 0.02 -1.05
N ASP A 48 -15.71 0.89 -1.11
CA ASP A 48 -16.01 1.88 -2.13
C ASP A 48 -14.96 3.00 -2.24
N GLU A 49 -14.10 3.18 -1.24
CA GLU A 49 -12.96 4.12 -1.32
C GLU A 49 -11.72 3.53 -2.01
N TYR A 50 -11.70 2.23 -2.30
CA TYR A 50 -10.51 1.56 -2.83
C TYR A 50 -10.66 1.23 -4.32
N ASP A 51 -10.18 2.15 -5.16
CA ASP A 51 -9.98 1.88 -6.59
C ASP A 51 -8.84 0.87 -6.85
N LYS A 52 -8.72 0.42 -8.11
CA LYS A 52 -7.64 -0.46 -8.58
C LYS A 52 -6.83 0.19 -9.72
N ASP A 53 -6.76 1.51 -9.76
CA ASP A 53 -6.15 2.26 -10.87
C ASP A 53 -4.66 2.57 -10.63
N GLY A 54 -4.14 2.23 -9.45
CA GLY A 54 -2.74 2.43 -9.10
C GLY A 54 -1.78 1.36 -9.64
N SER A 55 -0.54 1.45 -9.21
CA SER A 55 0.55 0.55 -9.62
C SER A 55 0.44 -0.81 -8.96
N GLU A 56 1.01 -1.82 -9.61
CA GLU A 56 1.22 -3.13 -8.99
C GLU A 56 2.55 -3.16 -8.25
N ILE A 57 2.55 -3.81 -7.09
CA ILE A 57 3.77 -4.12 -6.36
C ILE A 57 3.92 -5.64 -6.21
N GLU A 58 5.13 -6.12 -6.39
CA GLU A 58 5.48 -7.51 -6.09
C GLU A 58 5.94 -7.60 -4.62
N PRO A 59 5.42 -8.55 -3.83
CA PRO A 59 5.85 -8.75 -2.45
C PRO A 59 7.24 -9.39 -2.35
N GLY A 60 7.84 -9.79 -3.48
CA GLY A 60 9.24 -10.22 -3.57
C GLY A 60 10.21 -9.12 -3.15
N ILE A 61 11.38 -9.54 -2.65
CA ILE A 61 12.49 -8.64 -2.28
C ILE A 61 13.15 -8.13 -3.55
#